data_AF-A0A3B8LUB2-F1
#
_entry.id   AF-A0A3B8LUB2-F1
#
_cell.length_a   1.000
_cell.length_b   1.000
_cell.length_c   1.000
_cell.angle_alpha   90.00
_cell.angle_beta   90.00
_cell.angle_gamma   90.00
#
_symmetry.space_group_name_H-M   'P 1'
#
loop_
_entity.id
_entity.type
_entity.pdbx_description
1 polymer ?
#
loop_
_entity_poly.entity_id
_entity_poly.type
_entity_poly.pdbx_seq_one_letter_code
_entity_poly.pdbx_strand_id
1 'polypeptide(L)'
;MLFCVGGTVSGVEPTVHIDTAVTPPTWALLERQLLDANAAACRKFFARYFDERGFLMCVERWGGDDGPDDAPENVGGWAQLHALGGADDILTMYRTAWEGHLRQYTLAKTVEVPFARDGMYYKEFPVMFDWQHNGEGLRLFNLQGLSDYQNNRYQHRVRRYAGFYMNEDPGAPNYDPKHKIIRSMINGSRGPLMRKATGLDWAGDP
;
A
#
# COMPACT_ATOMS: atom_id res chain seq x y z
N MET A 1 -12.68 42.74 14.22
CA MET A 1 -12.67 42.09 12.90
C MET A 1 -11.55 42.73 12.09
N LEU A 2 -10.38 42.10 12.04
CA LEU A 2 -9.27 42.55 11.21
C LEU A 2 -8.62 41.28 10.64
N PHE A 3 -8.86 41.05 9.36
CA PHE A 3 -8.24 39.97 8.60
C PHE A 3 -6.81 40.38 8.26
N CYS A 4 -5.82 39.65 8.76
CA CYS A 4 -4.48 39.67 8.19
C CYS A 4 -4.45 38.64 7.06
N VAL A 5 -4.41 39.13 5.83
CA VAL A 5 -4.11 38.34 4.63
C VAL A 5 -2.67 37.86 4.76
N GLY A 6 -2.49 36.57 5.03
CA GLY A 6 -1.18 35.92 4.98
C GLY A 6 -0.68 35.97 3.55
N GLY A 7 0.47 36.64 3.35
CA GLY A 7 1.11 36.76 2.05
C GLY A 7 1.40 35.39 1.45
N THR A 8 0.87 35.14 0.26
CA THR A 8 1.30 34.05 -0.59
C THR A 8 2.75 34.30 -0.99
N VAL A 9 3.68 33.53 -0.42
CA VAL A 9 5.03 33.42 -0.95
C VAL A 9 4.92 32.65 -2.26
N SER A 10 4.77 33.39 -3.36
CA SER A 10 4.95 32.89 -4.73
C SER A 10 6.45 32.62 -4.92
N GLY A 11 6.94 31.49 -4.43
CA GLY A 11 8.24 30.97 -4.86
C GLY A 11 8.15 30.64 -6.34
N VAL A 12 8.96 31.28 -7.17
CA VAL A 12 9.14 30.88 -8.58
C VAL A 12 9.59 29.43 -8.55
N GLU A 13 8.79 28.54 -9.15
CA GLU A 13 9.13 27.13 -9.25
C GLU A 13 10.44 27.01 -10.06
N PRO A 14 11.48 26.32 -9.54
CA PRO A 14 12.75 26.20 -10.24
C PRO A 14 12.51 25.59 -11.61
N THR A 15 12.78 26.36 -12.66
CA THR A 15 12.57 25.92 -14.06
C THR A 15 13.88 25.42 -14.62
N VAL A 16 13.92 24.15 -15.02
CA VAL A 16 15.05 23.57 -15.74
C VAL A 16 14.87 23.86 -17.23
N HIS A 17 15.78 24.63 -17.81
CA HIS A 17 15.81 24.91 -19.24
C HIS A 17 16.75 23.92 -19.94
N ILE A 18 16.22 23.16 -20.90
CA ILE A 18 16.97 22.23 -21.74
C ILE A 18 16.80 22.69 -23.18
N ASP A 19 17.84 23.29 -23.76
CA ASP A 19 17.84 23.87 -25.11
C ASP A 19 18.84 23.19 -26.06
N THR A 20 19.68 22.30 -25.52
CA THR A 20 20.73 21.63 -26.27
C THR A 20 20.34 20.17 -26.54
N ALA A 21 20.14 19.83 -27.82
CA ALA A 21 19.92 18.46 -28.23
C ALA A 21 21.22 17.65 -28.08
N VAL A 22 21.12 16.46 -27.49
CA VAL A 22 22.23 15.50 -27.40
C VAL A 22 21.82 14.16 -27.99
N THR A 23 22.76 13.46 -28.63
CA THR A 23 22.53 12.08 -29.05
C THR A 23 22.33 11.21 -27.80
N PRO A 24 21.26 10.41 -27.71
CA PRO A 24 21.05 9.56 -26.54
C PRO A 24 22.24 8.62 -26.32
N PRO A 25 22.84 8.62 -25.13
CA PRO A 25 23.92 7.68 -24.82
C PRO A 25 23.38 6.25 -24.77
N THR A 26 24.24 5.26 -25.02
CA THR A 26 23.83 3.84 -25.07
C THR A 26 23.09 3.38 -23.82
N TRP A 27 23.50 3.85 -22.63
CA TRP A 27 22.83 3.47 -21.38
C TRP A 27 21.36 3.89 -21.33
N ALA A 28 21.00 5.03 -21.92
CA ALA A 28 19.62 5.52 -21.93
C ALA A 28 18.74 4.65 -22.84
N LEU A 29 19.29 4.16 -23.95
CA LEU A 29 18.59 3.21 -24.83
C LEU A 29 18.37 1.86 -24.13
N LEU A 30 19.37 1.37 -23.39
CA LEU A 30 19.27 0.13 -22.61
C LEU A 30 18.29 0.26 -21.45
N GLU A 31 18.26 1.41 -20.76
CA GLU A 31 17.27 1.69 -19.72
C GLU A 31 15.84 1.65 -20.28
N ARG A 32 15.59 2.27 -21.45
CA ARG A 32 14.29 2.17 -22.11
C ARG A 32 13.89 0.72 -22.43
N GLN A 33 14.82 -0.07 -22.97
CA GLN A 33 14.57 -1.49 -23.24
C GLN A 33 14.27 -2.27 -21.95
N LEU A 34 14.96 -1.97 -20.85
CA LEU A 34 14.72 -2.60 -19.56
C LEU A 34 13.31 -2.25 -19.03
N LEU A 35 12.89 -0.99 -19.10
CA LEU A 35 11.55 -0.55 -18.69
C LEU A 35 10.47 -1.25 -19.51
N ASP A 36 10.64 -1.32 -20.83
CA ASP A 36 9.69 -1.97 -21.74
C ASP A 36 9.60 -3.48 -21.50
N ALA A 37 10.74 -4.15 -21.25
CA ALA A 37 10.78 -5.57 -20.91
C ALA A 37 10.07 -5.88 -19.59
N ASN A 38 10.29 -5.04 -18.56
CA ASN A 38 9.57 -5.16 -17.29
C ASN A 38 8.07 -4.97 -17.48
N ALA A 39 7.66 -3.94 -18.24
CA ALA A 39 6.24 -3.71 -18.51
C ALA A 39 5.57 -4.90 -19.22
N ALA A 40 6.25 -5.50 -20.20
CA ALA A 40 5.77 -6.71 -20.86
C ALA A 40 5.63 -7.91 -19.90
N ALA A 41 6.55 -8.08 -18.95
CA ALA A 41 6.47 -9.11 -17.92
C ALA A 41 5.28 -8.86 -16.97
N CYS A 42 5.09 -7.63 -16.49
CA CYS A 42 3.96 -7.24 -15.65
C CYS A 42 2.61 -7.55 -16.33
N ARG A 43 2.44 -7.22 -17.60
CA ARG A 43 1.19 -7.54 -18.35
C ARG A 43 0.89 -9.03 -18.38
N LYS A 44 1.90 -9.86 -18.67
CA LYS A 44 1.73 -11.32 -18.70
C LYS A 44 1.39 -11.87 -17.32
N PHE A 45 2.04 -11.35 -16.29
CA PHE A 45 1.79 -11.74 -14.91
C PHE A 45 0.36 -11.35 -14.49
N PHE A 46 -0.03 -10.10 -14.71
CA PHE A 46 -1.37 -9.61 -14.38
C PHE A 46 -2.46 -10.44 -15.03
N ALA A 47 -2.36 -10.65 -16.35
CA ALA A 47 -3.33 -11.41 -17.12
C ALA A 47 -3.44 -12.89 -16.70
N ARG A 48 -2.41 -13.43 -16.05
CA ARG A 48 -2.37 -14.83 -15.61
C ARG A 48 -2.92 -15.02 -14.20
N TYR A 49 -2.66 -14.07 -13.30
CA TYR A 49 -2.85 -14.26 -11.86
C TYR A 49 -3.89 -13.31 -11.24
N PHE A 50 -4.43 -12.37 -12.00
CA PHE A 50 -5.50 -11.49 -11.54
C PHE A 50 -6.76 -11.68 -12.38
N ASP A 51 -7.91 -11.67 -11.71
CA ASP A 51 -9.20 -11.68 -12.39
C ASP A 51 -9.68 -10.27 -12.77
N GLU A 52 -10.83 -10.17 -13.43
CA GLU A 52 -11.43 -8.90 -13.86
C GLU A 52 -11.76 -7.93 -12.71
N ARG A 53 -11.86 -8.42 -11.48
CA ARG A 53 -12.13 -7.63 -10.27
C ARG A 53 -10.84 -7.09 -9.65
N GLY A 54 -9.68 -7.51 -10.18
CA GLY A 54 -8.36 -7.24 -9.60
C GLY A 54 -8.01 -8.14 -8.42
N PHE A 55 -8.73 -9.24 -8.22
CA PHE A 55 -8.42 -10.18 -7.15
C PHE A 55 -7.25 -11.06 -7.58
N LEU A 56 -6.33 -11.30 -6.65
CA LEU A 56 -5.28 -12.29 -6.85
C LEU A 56 -5.93 -13.67 -6.86
N MET A 57 -5.61 -14.48 -7.88
CA MET A 57 -6.09 -15.85 -8.03
C MET A 57 -5.27 -16.80 -7.15
N CYS A 58 -5.39 -16.63 -5.84
CA CYS A 58 -4.72 -17.41 -4.81
C CYS A 58 -5.72 -18.09 -3.86
N VAL A 59 -5.19 -18.84 -2.90
CA VAL A 59 -5.98 -19.32 -1.76
C VAL A 59 -5.93 -18.25 -0.68
N GLU A 60 -7.04 -17.55 -0.47
CA GLU A 60 -7.17 -16.51 0.55
C GLU A 60 -6.99 -17.11 1.95
N ARG A 61 -5.98 -16.66 2.70
CA ARG A 61 -5.68 -17.11 4.07
C ARG A 61 -5.26 -15.94 4.95
N TRP A 62 -5.37 -16.15 6.27
CA TRP A 62 -4.79 -15.26 7.27
C TRP A 62 -3.41 -15.78 7.65
N GLY A 63 -2.46 -14.88 7.92
CA GLY A 63 -1.10 -15.26 8.29
C GLY A 63 -0.22 -15.54 7.07
N GLY A 64 0.85 -16.31 7.28
CA GLY A 64 1.78 -16.67 6.20
C GLY A 64 1.12 -17.47 5.06
N ASP A 65 1.81 -17.52 3.91
CA ASP A 65 1.32 -17.89 2.56
C ASP A 65 0.75 -16.67 1.82
N ASP A 66 -0.20 -16.79 0.87
CA ASP A 66 -0.79 -15.63 0.16
C ASP A 66 -1.72 -14.82 1.10
N GLY A 67 -1.20 -14.35 2.22
CA GLY A 67 -1.87 -13.61 3.28
C GLY A 67 -2.20 -12.15 2.94
N PRO A 68 -2.87 -11.44 3.86
CA PRO A 68 -3.23 -10.03 3.72
C PRO A 68 -2.06 -9.09 3.41
N ASP A 69 -0.87 -9.43 3.89
CA ASP A 69 0.39 -8.72 3.72
C ASP A 69 1.18 -9.19 2.48
N ASP A 70 1.19 -10.49 2.19
CA ASP A 70 1.94 -11.12 1.09
C ASP A 70 1.30 -10.91 -0.30
N ALA A 71 -0.02 -11.10 -0.42
CA ALA A 71 -0.72 -10.99 -1.71
C ALA A 71 -0.48 -9.68 -2.49
N PRO A 72 -0.50 -8.49 -1.86
CA PRO A 72 -0.27 -7.25 -2.59
C PRO A 72 1.20 -7.06 -3.01
N GLU A 73 2.15 -7.83 -2.46
CA GLU A 73 3.57 -7.76 -2.85
C GLU A 73 3.82 -8.14 -4.31
N ASN A 74 2.94 -8.96 -4.89
CA ASN A 74 2.95 -9.32 -6.30
C ASN A 74 3.01 -8.10 -7.25
N VAL A 75 2.58 -6.93 -6.77
CA VAL A 75 2.64 -5.65 -7.52
C VAL A 75 3.53 -4.58 -6.87
N GLY A 76 4.37 -4.94 -5.90
CA GLY A 76 5.08 -4.00 -5.04
C GLY A 76 6.18 -3.15 -5.69
N GLY A 77 6.57 -3.46 -6.93
CA GLY A 77 7.53 -2.69 -7.74
C GLY A 77 6.90 -1.80 -8.82
N TRP A 78 5.57 -1.82 -8.97
CA TRP A 78 4.92 -1.34 -10.19
C TRP A 78 4.76 0.18 -10.18
N ALA A 79 4.46 0.76 -9.02
CA ALA A 79 4.45 2.22 -8.86
C ALA A 79 5.84 2.82 -9.08
N GLN A 80 6.92 2.16 -8.65
CA GLN A 80 8.29 2.62 -8.90
C GLN A 80 8.66 2.47 -10.38
N LEU A 81 8.30 1.34 -11.01
CA LEU A 81 8.52 1.12 -12.44
C LEU A 81 7.88 2.24 -13.29
N HIS A 82 6.63 2.60 -12.97
CA HIS A 82 5.94 3.70 -13.63
C HIS A 82 6.63 5.05 -13.34
N ALA A 83 7.05 5.31 -12.10
CA ALA A 83 7.72 6.56 -11.72
C ALA A 83 9.06 6.75 -12.46
N LEU A 84 9.75 5.66 -12.79
CA LEU A 84 10.98 5.65 -13.60
C LEU A 84 10.72 5.84 -15.11
N GLY A 85 9.48 6.05 -15.53
CA GLY A 85 9.09 6.23 -16.93
C GLY A 85 8.65 4.95 -17.64
N GLY A 86 8.28 3.91 -16.89
CA GLY A 86 7.56 2.75 -17.42
C GLY A 86 6.18 3.13 -17.98
N ALA A 87 5.54 2.20 -18.68
CA ALA A 87 4.27 2.46 -19.37
C ALA A 87 3.11 2.77 -18.40
N ASP A 88 2.20 3.68 -18.80
CA ASP A 88 1.05 4.13 -17.99
C ASP A 88 0.08 3.00 -17.58
N ASP A 89 0.01 1.94 -18.40
CA ASP A 89 -0.83 0.78 -18.10
C ASP A 89 -0.32 -0.03 -16.89
N ILE A 90 0.95 0.12 -16.51
CA ILE A 90 1.49 -0.42 -15.26
C ILE A 90 0.81 0.21 -14.05
N LEU A 91 0.66 1.54 -14.05
CA LEU A 91 -0.07 2.23 -12.98
C LEU A 91 -1.55 1.84 -12.98
N THR A 92 -2.14 1.65 -14.16
CA THR A 92 -3.53 1.18 -14.28
C THR A 92 -3.70 -0.20 -13.65
N MET A 93 -2.87 -1.17 -14.00
CA MET A 93 -2.92 -2.51 -13.42
C MET A 93 -2.61 -2.51 -11.91
N TYR A 94 -1.64 -1.72 -11.46
CA TYR A 94 -1.34 -1.54 -10.03
C TYR A 94 -2.57 -1.06 -9.26
N ARG A 95 -3.26 -0.02 -9.76
CA ARG A 95 -4.49 0.49 -9.12
C ARG A 95 -5.57 -0.59 -9.07
N THR A 96 -5.75 -1.36 -10.15
CA THR A 96 -6.72 -2.46 -10.19
C THR A 96 -6.39 -3.54 -9.17
N ALA A 97 -5.13 -4.00 -9.10
CA ALA A 97 -4.69 -4.97 -8.10
C ALA A 97 -4.84 -4.45 -6.67
N TRP A 98 -4.46 -3.20 -6.40
CA TRP A 98 -4.56 -2.62 -5.06
C TRP A 98 -6.02 -2.50 -4.59
N GLU A 99 -6.90 -1.98 -5.45
CA GLU A 99 -8.32 -1.89 -5.13
C GLU A 99 -8.98 -3.26 -4.99
N GLY A 100 -8.57 -4.22 -5.84
CA GLY A 100 -8.96 -5.61 -5.75
C GLY A 100 -8.53 -6.24 -4.43
N HIS A 101 -7.26 -6.11 -4.04
CA HIS A 101 -6.70 -6.58 -2.77
C HIS A 101 -7.47 -6.08 -1.56
N LEU A 102 -7.66 -4.75 -1.47
CA LEU A 102 -8.40 -4.14 -0.36
C LEU A 102 -9.80 -4.73 -0.22
N ARG A 103 -10.48 -4.98 -1.35
CA ARG A 103 -11.80 -5.59 -1.37
C ARG A 103 -11.75 -7.08 -1.06
N GLN A 104 -10.80 -7.81 -1.65
CA GLN A 104 -10.62 -9.26 -1.49
C GLN A 104 -10.43 -9.61 -0.03
N TYR A 105 -9.48 -8.97 0.66
CA TYR A 105 -9.19 -9.25 2.07
C TYR A 105 -10.20 -8.60 3.03
N THR A 106 -11.03 -7.66 2.58
CA THR A 106 -12.21 -7.25 3.35
C THR A 106 -13.28 -8.35 3.35
N LEU A 107 -13.40 -9.11 2.26
CA LEU A 107 -14.35 -10.21 2.12
C LEU A 107 -13.85 -11.52 2.72
N ALA A 108 -12.55 -11.78 2.63
CA ALA A 108 -11.90 -12.95 3.20
C ALA A 108 -12.03 -12.95 4.72
N LYS A 109 -12.35 -14.11 5.30
CA LYS A 109 -12.67 -14.27 6.72
C LYS A 109 -12.03 -15.53 7.26
N THR A 110 -11.72 -15.49 8.55
CA THR A 110 -11.28 -16.65 9.30
C THR A 110 -12.41 -17.24 10.15
N VAL A 111 -12.21 -18.46 10.61
CA VAL A 111 -13.04 -19.18 11.57
C VAL A 111 -12.35 -19.20 12.93
N GLU A 112 -11.06 -19.56 12.99
CA GLU A 112 -10.33 -19.77 14.24
C GLU A 112 -9.70 -18.47 14.76
N VAL A 113 -9.24 -17.58 13.87
CA VAL A 113 -8.65 -16.28 14.25
C VAL A 113 -9.74 -15.24 14.60
N PRO A 114 -10.01 -14.90 15.87
CA PRO A 114 -11.23 -14.19 16.23
C PRO A 114 -11.35 -12.78 15.64
N PHE A 115 -10.23 -12.05 15.50
CA PHE A 115 -10.25 -10.65 15.05
C PHE A 115 -10.41 -10.50 13.53
N ALA A 116 -10.31 -11.58 12.76
CA ALA A 116 -10.46 -11.61 11.29
C ALA A 116 -11.74 -12.31 10.81
N ARG A 117 -12.65 -12.70 11.72
CA ARG A 117 -13.96 -13.31 11.40
C ARG A 117 -14.90 -12.39 10.62
N ASP A 118 -14.74 -11.09 10.79
CA ASP A 118 -15.55 -10.06 10.13
C ASP A 118 -14.85 -9.44 8.90
N GLY A 119 -13.76 -10.06 8.43
CA GLY A 119 -12.90 -9.54 7.38
C GLY A 119 -11.46 -9.44 7.87
N MET A 120 -10.50 -9.86 7.05
CA MET A 120 -9.06 -9.70 7.32
C MET A 120 -8.63 -8.23 7.22
N TYR A 121 -9.33 -7.44 6.41
CA TYR A 121 -9.19 -5.98 6.34
C TYR A 121 -10.41 -5.29 6.95
N TYR A 122 -10.14 -4.20 7.67
CA TYR A 122 -11.15 -3.27 8.13
C TYR A 122 -10.66 -1.85 7.90
N LYS A 123 -11.55 -0.96 7.43
CA LYS A 123 -11.17 0.41 7.02
C LYS A 123 -10.00 0.44 6.03
N GLU A 124 -9.92 -0.57 5.16
CA GLU A 124 -8.88 -0.75 4.14
C GLU A 124 -7.47 -1.04 4.71
N PHE A 125 -7.34 -1.60 5.91
CA PHE A 125 -6.05 -1.95 6.52
C PHE A 125 -6.18 -3.26 7.32
N PRO A 126 -5.12 -4.07 7.46
CA PRO A 126 -5.17 -5.31 8.25
C PRO A 126 -5.79 -5.11 9.64
N VAL A 127 -6.69 -5.99 10.05
CA VAL A 127 -7.41 -5.84 11.33
C VAL A 127 -6.46 -5.78 12.52
N MET A 128 -5.52 -6.71 12.57
CA MET A 128 -4.44 -6.82 13.56
C MET A 128 -3.37 -7.74 12.98
N PHE A 129 -2.13 -7.31 12.77
CA PHE A 129 -1.02 -8.21 12.41
C PHE A 129 0.27 -7.72 13.03
N ASP A 130 1.35 -8.51 12.98
CA ASP A 130 2.61 -8.04 13.52
C ASP A 130 3.16 -6.86 12.71
N TRP A 131 3.91 -6.01 13.40
CA TRP A 131 4.41 -4.76 12.83
C TRP A 131 5.30 -4.94 11.60
N GLN A 132 6.08 -6.03 11.52
CA GLN A 132 6.99 -6.28 10.40
C GLN A 132 6.20 -6.52 9.11
N HIS A 133 5.26 -7.46 9.14
CA HIS A 133 4.49 -7.83 7.96
C HIS A 133 3.46 -6.77 7.56
N ASN A 134 2.88 -6.04 8.53
CA ASN A 134 2.16 -4.80 8.19
C ASN A 134 3.05 -3.84 7.41
N GLY A 135 4.34 -3.72 7.77
CA GLY A 135 5.32 -2.91 7.05
C GLY A 135 5.61 -3.41 5.63
N GLU A 136 5.68 -4.73 5.44
CA GLU A 136 5.89 -5.39 4.15
C GLU A 136 4.72 -5.08 3.18
N GLY A 137 3.49 -5.35 3.60
CA GLY A 137 2.29 -4.98 2.84
C GLY A 137 2.12 -3.47 2.62
N LEU A 138 2.66 -2.62 3.50
CA LEU A 138 2.63 -1.16 3.33
C LEU A 138 3.72 -0.63 2.39
N ARG A 139 4.75 -1.41 2.06
CA ARG A 139 5.84 -0.97 1.17
C ARG A 139 5.28 -0.46 -0.16
N LEU A 140 4.38 -1.21 -0.77
CA LEU A 140 3.81 -0.85 -2.07
C LEU A 140 2.89 0.36 -2.00
N PHE A 141 2.17 0.51 -0.89
CA PHE A 141 1.28 1.63 -0.65
C PHE A 141 2.08 2.91 -0.45
N ASN A 142 3.12 2.88 0.39
CA ASN A 142 3.95 4.05 0.68
C ASN A 142 4.69 4.56 -0.57
N LEU A 143 4.98 3.68 -1.53
CA LEU A 143 5.67 4.04 -2.78
C LEU A 143 4.70 4.44 -3.90
N GLN A 144 3.39 4.26 -3.73
CA GLN A 144 2.36 4.71 -4.68
C GLN A 144 2.50 6.20 -5.00
N GLY A 145 2.81 7.03 -3.99
CA GLY A 145 2.95 8.48 -4.14
C GLY A 145 3.99 8.91 -5.18
N LEU A 146 4.99 8.08 -5.49
CA LEU A 146 5.98 8.40 -6.53
C LEU A 146 5.35 8.52 -7.94
N SER A 147 4.25 7.80 -8.16
CA SER A 147 3.55 7.74 -9.45
C SER A 147 2.16 8.34 -9.42
N ASP A 148 1.53 8.39 -8.25
CA ASP A 148 0.09 8.63 -8.13
C ASP A 148 -0.25 9.62 -7.01
N TYR A 149 0.60 10.63 -6.81
CA TYR A 149 0.47 11.61 -5.71
C TYR A 149 -0.84 12.40 -5.74
N GLN A 150 -1.44 12.59 -6.91
CA GLN A 150 -2.70 13.34 -7.07
C GLN A 150 -3.95 12.51 -6.78
N ASN A 151 -3.81 11.21 -6.49
CA ASN A 151 -4.95 10.35 -6.22
C ASN A 151 -5.60 10.64 -4.86
N ASN A 152 -6.81 11.20 -4.90
CA ASN A 152 -7.57 11.56 -3.70
C ASN A 152 -7.84 10.36 -2.77
N ARG A 153 -8.11 9.15 -3.31
CA ARG A 153 -8.35 7.95 -2.50
C ARG A 153 -7.08 7.53 -1.77
N TYR A 154 -5.93 7.57 -2.46
CA TYR A 154 -4.63 7.34 -1.85
C TYR A 154 -4.37 8.34 -0.71
N GLN A 155 -4.55 9.64 -0.97
CA GLN A 155 -4.37 10.67 0.06
C GLN A 155 -5.31 10.51 1.27
N HIS A 156 -6.55 10.05 1.06
CA HIS A 156 -7.46 9.72 2.16
C HIS A 156 -6.97 8.53 2.98
N ARG A 157 -6.46 7.48 2.32
CA ARG A 157 -5.88 6.31 3.00
C ARG A 157 -4.63 6.68 3.80
N VAL A 158 -3.73 7.50 3.24
CA VAL A 158 -2.52 7.96 3.93
C VAL A 158 -2.89 8.60 5.28
N ARG A 159 -3.85 9.53 5.27
CA ARG A 159 -4.33 10.18 6.50
C ARG A 159 -4.98 9.19 7.46
N ARG A 160 -5.81 8.28 6.96
CA ARG A 160 -6.49 7.29 7.80
C ARG A 160 -5.51 6.31 8.46
N TYR A 161 -4.56 5.78 7.69
CA TYR A 161 -3.56 4.84 8.20
C TYR A 161 -2.67 5.52 9.24
N ALA A 162 -2.24 6.76 8.99
CA ALA A 162 -1.55 7.56 10.01
C ALA A 162 -2.42 7.75 11.27
N GLY A 163 -3.72 8.04 11.08
CA GLY A 163 -4.69 8.22 12.16
C GLY A 163 -4.82 7.01 13.10
N PHE A 164 -4.64 5.78 12.60
CA PHE A 164 -4.59 4.57 13.44
C PHE A 164 -3.42 4.56 14.44
N TYR A 165 -2.37 5.34 14.19
CA TYR A 165 -1.18 5.42 15.04
C TYR A 165 -1.00 6.79 15.72
N MET A 166 -1.91 7.73 15.45
CA MET A 166 -1.93 9.08 16.01
C MET A 166 -3.07 9.29 17.03
N ASN A 167 -3.81 8.23 17.37
CA ASN A 167 -5.03 8.27 18.20
C ASN A 167 -6.16 9.14 17.61
N GLU A 168 -6.21 9.28 16.29
CA GLU A 168 -7.28 9.99 15.59
C GLU A 168 -8.51 9.09 15.35
N ASP A 169 -8.32 7.77 15.39
CA ASP A 169 -9.40 6.78 15.29
C ASP A 169 -9.67 6.10 16.64
N PRO A 170 -10.80 6.37 17.30
CA PRO A 170 -11.15 5.74 18.58
C PRO A 170 -11.27 4.22 18.52
N GLY A 171 -11.52 3.65 17.33
CA GLY A 171 -11.61 2.21 17.11
C GLY A 171 -10.26 1.50 16.91
N ALA A 172 -9.16 2.26 16.81
CA ALA A 172 -7.82 1.73 16.65
C ALA A 172 -6.83 2.41 17.63
N PRO A 173 -6.98 2.22 18.95
CA PRO A 173 -6.16 2.90 19.95
C PRO A 173 -4.78 2.22 20.06
N ASN A 174 -3.99 2.24 18.99
CA ASN A 174 -2.68 1.57 18.90
C ASN A 174 -1.58 2.31 19.67
N TYR A 175 -1.70 3.61 19.88
CA TYR A 175 -0.66 4.45 20.47
C TYR A 175 -0.99 4.85 21.92
N ASP A 176 -0.04 4.67 22.83
CA ASP A 176 -0.11 5.19 24.20
C ASP A 176 0.59 6.57 24.27
N PRO A 177 -0.16 7.67 24.46
CA PRO A 177 0.43 9.02 24.46
C PRO A 177 1.22 9.33 25.75
N LYS A 178 0.97 8.60 26.84
CA LYS A 178 1.68 8.80 28.11
C LYS A 178 3.08 8.21 28.04
N HIS A 179 3.20 6.98 27.53
CA HIS A 179 4.48 6.28 27.43
C HIS A 179 5.16 6.43 26.07
N LYS A 180 4.46 7.01 25.08
CA LYS A 180 4.93 7.23 23.70
C LYS A 180 5.33 5.94 22.99
N ILE A 181 4.50 4.90 23.12
CA ILE A 181 4.75 3.58 22.55
C ILE A 181 3.56 3.08 21.73
N ILE A 182 3.82 2.18 20.78
CA ILE A 182 2.77 1.33 20.21
C ILE A 182 2.47 0.23 21.24
N ARG A 183 1.18 0.06 21.55
CA ARG A 183 0.72 -0.75 22.70
C ARG A 183 0.90 -2.26 22.51
N SER A 184 1.07 -2.73 21.28
CA SER A 184 1.31 -4.14 20.95
C SER A 184 2.06 -4.27 19.65
N MET A 185 2.94 -5.27 19.55
CA MET A 185 3.58 -5.64 18.29
C MET A 185 2.59 -6.20 17.28
N ILE A 186 1.44 -6.73 17.73
CA ILE A 186 0.31 -7.11 16.89
C ILE A 186 -0.75 -6.01 16.98
N ASN A 187 -0.95 -5.28 15.89
CA ASN A 187 -1.78 -4.08 15.85
C ASN A 187 -2.38 -3.85 14.45
N GLY A 188 -3.35 -2.96 14.34
CA GLY A 188 -3.95 -2.63 13.04
C GLY A 188 -5.19 -1.75 13.16
N SER A 189 -6.09 -1.86 12.18
CA SER A 189 -7.29 -1.04 12.07
C SER A 189 -8.37 -1.33 13.12
N ARG A 190 -8.22 -2.43 13.88
CA ARG A 190 -9.04 -2.77 15.05
C ARG A 190 -8.29 -2.63 16.37
N GLY A 191 -7.15 -1.93 16.36
CA GLY A 191 -6.37 -1.63 17.56
C GLY A 191 -5.33 -2.70 17.90
N PRO A 192 -4.74 -2.63 19.11
CA PRO A 192 -3.67 -3.52 19.55
C PRO A 192 -4.23 -4.82 20.14
N LEU A 193 -3.54 -5.94 19.89
CA LEU A 193 -3.81 -7.19 20.60
C LEU A 193 -3.27 -7.11 22.03
N MET A 194 -4.16 -7.02 23.02
CA MET A 194 -3.81 -6.82 24.44
C MET A 194 -3.76 -8.11 25.28
N ARG A 195 -4.07 -9.25 24.68
CA ARG A 195 -3.86 -10.58 25.29
C ARG A 195 -2.54 -11.18 24.80
N LYS A 196 -2.08 -12.23 25.48
CA LYS A 196 -0.94 -13.02 24.99
C LYS A 196 -1.24 -13.53 23.58
N ALA A 197 -0.33 -13.26 22.65
CA ALA A 197 -0.38 -13.81 21.30
C ALA A 197 -0.16 -15.32 21.32
N THR A 198 -0.82 -16.00 20.42
CA THR A 198 -0.73 -17.44 20.17
C THR A 198 -0.20 -17.68 18.77
N GLY A 199 0.27 -18.89 18.48
CA GLY A 199 0.72 -19.23 17.12
C GLY A 199 -0.36 -19.02 16.07
N LEU A 200 -1.63 -19.23 16.44
CA LEU A 200 -2.80 -19.04 15.58
C LEU A 200 -3.00 -17.58 15.14
N ASP A 201 -2.64 -16.61 15.99
CA ASP A 201 -2.78 -15.18 15.64
C ASP A 201 -1.87 -14.76 14.49
N TRP A 202 -0.76 -15.49 14.32
CA TRP A 202 0.20 -15.26 13.25
C TRP A 202 0.02 -16.23 12.08
N ALA A 203 -0.16 -17.53 12.35
CA ALA A 203 -0.23 -18.57 11.31
C ALA A 203 -1.59 -18.68 10.62
N GLY A 204 -2.67 -18.20 11.27
CA GLY A 204 -4.02 -18.32 10.74
C GLY A 204 -4.66 -19.69 10.83
N ASP A 205 -5.85 -19.79 10.25
CA ASP A 205 -6.63 -21.04 10.17
C ASP A 205 -5.82 -22.12 9.41
N PRO A 206 -5.97 -23.41 9.78
CA PRO A 206 -5.30 -24.52 9.09
C PRO A 206 -5.72 -24.69 7.61
#